data_AF-Q6LJP9-F1
#
_entry.id   AF-Q6LJP9-F1
#
_cell.length_a   1.000
_cell.length_b   1.000
_cell.length_c   1.000
_cell.angle_alpha   90.00
_cell.angle_beta   90.00
_cell.angle_gamma   90.00
#
_symmetry.space_group_name_H-M   'P 1'
#
loop_
_entity.id
_entity.type
_entity.pdbx_description
1 polymer ?
#
loop_
_entity_poly.entity_id
_entity_poly.type
_entity_poly.pdbx_seq_one_letter_code
_entity_poly.pdbx_strand_id
1 'polypeptide(L)'
;MAISGEEAEFISGGEFPIPVPNDENITIEFKEFGVALKFIPTVMSADSINLALNIEVSEISNQNAVSIRPSGTNTQFFVPSLSKRGAKTTVELGNGQTIGIAGLLNENITDVVEKLPGLGDLPIIGQLFRSQSFRKGETELVILVTPRLAKPVRKQDITLPTDNFVEPNDWEYYLLGRMSELKRNEPAENSYTQTSNSSNYSIAPKAGSEGRFGHQL
;
A
#
# COMPACT_ATOMS: atom_id res chain seq x y z
N MET A 1 9.05 -7.90 -2.18
CA MET A 1 9.97 -8.95 -1.63
C MET A 1 11.15 -9.05 -2.58
N ALA A 2 12.34 -9.41 -2.09
CA ALA A 2 13.53 -9.53 -2.92
C ALA A 2 14.40 -10.71 -2.43
N ILE A 3 15.23 -11.26 -3.32
CA ILE A 3 16.24 -12.25 -2.97
C ILE A 3 17.45 -11.51 -2.37
N SER A 4 18.20 -12.19 -1.50
CA SER A 4 19.44 -11.63 -0.95
C SER A 4 20.43 -11.26 -2.05
N GLY A 5 20.92 -10.02 -2.02
CA GLY A 5 21.86 -9.43 -2.98
C GLY A 5 21.19 -8.83 -4.21
N GLU A 6 19.88 -8.99 -4.39
CA GLU A 6 19.16 -8.52 -5.57
C GLU A 6 18.44 -7.20 -5.28
N GLU A 7 18.56 -6.25 -6.20
CA GLU A 7 17.83 -4.99 -6.11
C GLU A 7 16.35 -5.23 -6.37
N ALA A 8 15.51 -4.65 -5.52
CA ALA A 8 14.09 -4.57 -5.74
C ALA A 8 13.62 -3.12 -5.67
N GLU A 9 12.63 -2.83 -6.51
CA GLU A 9 12.01 -1.53 -6.61
C GLU A 9 10.50 -1.66 -6.39
N PHE A 10 9.95 -0.68 -5.68
CA PHE A 10 8.53 -0.49 -5.50
C PHE A 10 8.20 0.97 -5.82
N ILE A 11 7.31 1.19 -6.78
CA ILE A 11 6.80 2.50 -7.14
C ILE A 11 5.29 2.46 -6.94
N SER A 12 4.75 3.47 -6.27
CA SER A 12 3.32 3.67 -6.09
C SER A 12 3.03 5.15 -6.21
N GLY A 13 2.38 5.55 -7.30
CA GLY A 13 2.27 6.94 -7.65
C GLY A 13 1.55 7.16 -8.96
N GLY A 14 1.65 8.38 -9.47
CA GLY A 14 1.16 8.75 -10.79
C GLY A 14 2.12 9.71 -11.46
N GLU A 15 1.72 10.19 -12.63
CA GLU A 15 2.47 11.18 -13.39
C GLU A 15 1.58 12.40 -13.63
N PHE A 16 2.18 13.59 -13.69
CA PHE A 16 1.48 14.80 -14.15
C PHE A 16 2.25 15.47 -15.30
N PRO A 17 1.53 16.03 -16.29
CA PRO A 17 2.15 16.66 -17.45
C PRO A 17 2.65 18.08 -17.13
N ILE A 18 3.83 18.42 -17.63
CA ILE A 18 4.45 19.74 -17.56
C ILE A 18 4.73 20.23 -18.99
N PRO A 19 4.23 21.42 -19.37
CA PRO A 19 4.58 22.02 -20.65
C PRO A 19 6.00 22.61 -20.60
N VAL A 20 6.90 22.09 -21.43
CA VAL A 20 8.28 22.55 -21.56
C VAL A 20 8.42 23.27 -22.92
N PRO A 21 8.78 24.57 -22.93
CA PRO A 21 9.08 25.29 -24.16
C PRO A 21 10.33 24.70 -24.83
N ASN A 22 10.22 24.36 -26.11
CA ASN A 22 11.31 24.11 -27.04
C ASN A 22 11.32 25.28 -28.06
N ASP A 23 12.45 25.54 -28.72
CA ASP A 23 12.72 26.77 -29.49
C ASP A 23 11.56 27.22 -30.42
N GLU A 24 10.80 26.28 -30.97
CA GLU A 24 9.65 26.55 -31.87
C GLU A 24 8.32 25.89 -31.43
N ASN A 25 8.31 25.05 -30.38
CA ASN A 25 7.13 24.23 -30.00
C ASN A 25 7.01 24.05 -28.48
N ILE A 26 5.81 23.74 -27.98
CA ILE A 26 5.61 23.32 -26.58
C ILE A 26 5.55 21.78 -26.55
N THR A 27 6.44 21.14 -25.81
CA THR A 27 6.42 19.69 -25.57
C THR A 27 5.84 19.40 -24.19
N ILE A 28 5.19 18.25 -24.03
CA ILE A 28 4.67 17.80 -22.74
C ILE A 28 5.65 16.78 -22.15
N GLU A 29 6.19 17.08 -20.97
CA GLU A 29 7.01 16.16 -20.17
C GLU A 29 6.19 15.64 -18.99
N PHE A 30 6.21 14.33 -18.75
CA PHE A 30 5.54 13.73 -17.60
C PHE A 30 6.51 13.63 -16.42
N LYS A 31 6.08 14.11 -15.24
CA LYS A 31 6.83 13.95 -13.99
C LYS A 31 6.09 13.04 -13.04
N GLU A 32 6.78 12.00 -12.59
CA GLU A 32 6.30 11.06 -11.57
C GLU A 32 6.21 11.72 -10.19
N PHE A 33 5.22 11.30 -9.42
CA PHE A 33 5.09 11.60 -8.00
C PHE A 33 4.46 10.41 -7.26
N GLY A 34 4.67 10.33 -5.96
CA GLY A 34 4.24 9.23 -5.10
C GLY A 34 5.39 8.66 -4.29
N VAL A 35 5.30 7.39 -3.95
CA VAL A 35 6.28 6.65 -3.15
C VAL A 35 7.15 5.80 -4.08
N ALA A 36 8.46 5.99 -4.02
CA ALA A 36 9.46 5.16 -4.65
C ALA A 36 10.40 4.58 -3.57
N LEU A 37 10.52 3.26 -3.54
CA LEU A 37 11.39 2.53 -2.63
C LEU A 37 12.29 1.61 -3.46
N LYS A 38 13.59 1.83 -3.36
CA LYS A 38 14.62 0.90 -3.86
C LYS A 38 15.36 0.32 -2.69
N PHE A 39 15.56 -0.98 -2.71
CA PHE A 39 16.30 -1.65 -1.66
C PHE A 39 17.06 -2.87 -2.14
N ILE A 40 18.20 -3.12 -1.51
CA ILE A 40 19.03 -4.31 -1.73
C ILE A 40 19.21 -4.98 -0.36
N PRO A 41 18.54 -6.10 -0.07
CA PRO A 41 18.74 -6.84 1.17
C PRO A 41 19.94 -7.78 1.02
N THR A 42 20.79 -7.87 2.02
CA THR A 42 21.89 -8.84 2.09
C THR A 42 21.81 -9.59 3.41
N VAL A 43 21.57 -10.89 3.37
CA VAL A 43 21.51 -11.74 4.56
C VAL A 43 22.95 -12.03 5.01
N MET A 44 23.33 -11.53 6.19
CA MET A 44 24.67 -11.72 6.74
C MET A 44 24.75 -12.98 7.59
N SER A 45 23.74 -13.23 8.41
CA SER A 45 23.64 -14.40 9.28
C SER A 45 22.17 -14.81 9.47
N ALA A 46 21.91 -15.84 10.28
CA ALA A 46 20.55 -16.32 10.55
C ALA A 46 19.61 -15.24 11.14
N ASP A 47 20.16 -14.20 11.76
CA ASP A 47 19.40 -13.14 12.42
C ASP A 47 19.96 -11.74 12.16
N SER A 48 20.75 -11.53 11.09
CA SER A 48 21.20 -10.19 10.69
C SER A 48 21.01 -9.97 9.19
N ILE A 49 20.39 -8.85 8.86
CA ILE A 49 20.06 -8.42 7.51
C ILE A 49 20.66 -7.03 7.31
N ASN A 50 21.60 -6.92 6.38
CA ASN A 50 22.04 -5.63 5.88
C ASN A 50 21.06 -5.16 4.80
N LEU A 51 20.69 -3.89 4.81
CA LEU A 51 19.71 -3.34 3.90
C LEU A 51 20.18 -1.99 3.40
N ALA A 52 20.55 -1.92 2.12
CA ALA A 52 20.75 -0.66 1.43
C ALA A 52 19.39 -0.13 0.96
N LEU A 53 19.05 1.10 1.33
CA LEU A 53 17.75 1.72 1.12
C LEU A 53 17.89 3.04 0.38
N ASN A 54 16.97 3.29 -0.53
CA ASN A 54 16.70 4.59 -1.10
C ASN A 54 15.18 4.78 -1.18
N ILE A 55 14.65 5.64 -0.30
CA ILE A 55 13.23 5.91 -0.16
C ILE A 55 12.99 7.36 -0.56
N GLU A 56 12.06 7.57 -1.49
CA GLU A 56 11.57 8.88 -1.89
C GLU A 56 10.05 8.90 -1.81
N VAL A 57 9.50 9.92 -1.17
CA VAL A 57 8.08 10.24 -1.10
C VAL A 57 7.92 11.61 -1.70
N SER A 58 7.06 11.71 -2.71
CA SER A 58 6.81 12.93 -3.45
C SER A 58 5.33 13.22 -3.56
N GLU A 59 4.98 14.49 -3.37
CA GLU A 59 3.60 14.97 -3.36
C GLU A 59 3.48 16.23 -4.20
N ILE A 60 2.36 16.36 -4.90
CA ILE A 60 2.02 17.59 -5.62
C ILE A 60 1.74 18.69 -4.60
N SER A 61 2.44 19.81 -4.74
CA SER A 61 2.30 20.98 -3.86
C SER A 61 2.10 22.26 -4.65
N ASN A 62 1.20 23.12 -4.15
CA ASN A 62 0.92 24.44 -4.72
C ASN A 62 1.79 25.56 -4.15
N GLN A 63 2.62 25.30 -3.13
CA GLN A 63 3.38 26.35 -2.43
C GLN A 63 4.42 27.04 -3.31
N ASN A 64 5.00 26.33 -4.28
CA ASN A 64 5.95 26.88 -5.25
C ASN A 64 5.44 26.68 -6.69
N ALA A 65 4.12 26.72 -6.90
CA ALA A 65 3.54 26.57 -8.22
C ALA A 65 3.93 27.75 -9.12
N VAL A 66 4.27 27.44 -10.38
CA VAL A 66 4.58 28.45 -11.39
C VAL A 66 3.31 28.72 -12.20
N SER A 67 2.96 29.99 -12.33
CA SER A 67 1.88 30.42 -13.22
C SER A 67 2.45 30.90 -14.55
N ILE A 68 2.06 30.26 -15.65
CA ILE A 68 2.46 30.63 -17.01
C ILE A 68 1.24 31.23 -17.71
N ARG A 69 1.41 32.42 -18.30
CA ARG A 69 0.39 33.08 -19.14
C ARG A 69 0.97 33.26 -20.54
N PRO A 70 0.61 32.38 -21.50
CA PRO A 70 1.07 32.53 -22.87
C PRO A 70 0.62 33.85 -23.47
N SER A 71 1.53 34.53 -24.18
CA SER A 71 1.26 35.80 -24.86
C SER A 71 0.05 35.70 -25.79
N GLY A 72 -0.89 36.64 -25.67
CA GLY A 72 -2.10 36.70 -26.52
C GLY A 72 -3.29 35.86 -26.04
N THR A 73 -3.21 35.17 -24.89
CA THR A 73 -4.34 34.43 -24.30
C THR A 73 -4.65 34.93 -22.88
N ASN A 74 -5.93 34.99 -22.51
CA ASN A 74 -6.36 35.32 -21.13
C ASN A 74 -6.28 34.12 -20.16
N THR A 75 -5.84 32.95 -20.63
CA THR A 75 -5.77 31.70 -19.85
C THR A 75 -4.46 31.63 -19.08
N GLN A 76 -4.55 31.33 -17.79
CA GLN A 76 -3.41 31.12 -16.90
C GLN A 76 -3.24 29.63 -16.63
N PHE A 77 -2.07 29.09 -16.95
CA PHE A 77 -1.68 27.72 -16.64
C PHE A 77 -0.97 27.69 -15.29
N PHE A 78 -1.30 26.71 -14.46
CA PHE A 78 -0.63 26.48 -13.19
C PHE A 78 0.15 25.18 -13.28
N VAL A 79 1.46 25.26 -13.08
CA VAL A 79 2.34 24.11 -12.95
C VAL A 79 2.63 23.92 -11.46
N PRO A 80 2.10 22.85 -10.83
CA PRO A 80 2.38 22.62 -9.42
C PRO A 80 3.83 22.21 -9.22
N SER A 81 4.34 22.44 -8.01
CA SER A 81 5.65 21.97 -7.57
C SER A 81 5.56 20.56 -6.99
N LEU A 82 6.70 19.88 -6.87
CA LEU A 82 6.81 18.64 -6.10
C LEU A 82 7.51 18.89 -4.78
N SER A 83 6.86 18.49 -3.68
CA SER A 83 7.53 18.34 -2.40
C SER A 83 8.11 16.93 -2.35
N LYS A 84 9.44 16.82 -2.24
CA LYS A 84 10.13 15.53 -2.12
C LYS A 84 10.71 15.37 -0.74
N ARG A 85 10.56 14.19 -0.17
CA ARG A 85 11.13 13.82 1.11
C ARG A 85 11.69 12.40 0.98
N GLY A 86 12.86 12.14 1.53
CA GLY A 86 13.48 10.84 1.32
C GLY A 86 14.68 10.62 2.21
N ALA A 87 15.12 9.37 2.24
CA ALA A 87 16.30 8.94 2.95
C ALA A 87 17.03 7.88 2.14
N LYS A 88 18.36 8.04 2.06
CA LYS A 88 19.26 7.06 1.48
C LYS A 88 20.25 6.63 2.55
N THR A 89 20.21 5.35 2.92
CA THR A 89 21.04 4.83 4.01
C THR A 89 21.27 3.34 3.84
N THR A 90 22.27 2.81 4.56
CA THR A 90 22.47 1.38 4.73
C THR A 90 22.38 1.07 6.20
N VAL A 91 21.52 0.11 6.56
CA VAL A 91 21.29 -0.29 7.96
C VAL A 91 21.51 -1.78 8.12
N GLU A 92 21.93 -2.20 9.31
CA GLU A 92 22.00 -3.61 9.70
C GLU A 92 21.03 -3.83 10.85
N LEU A 93 20.14 -4.81 10.69
CA LEU A 93 19.03 -5.06 11.60
C LEU A 93 18.79 -6.56 11.74
N GLY A 94 18.32 -6.97 12.91
CA GLY A 94 17.85 -8.33 13.12
C GLY A 94 16.50 -8.61 12.46
N ASN A 95 16.15 -9.89 12.32
CA ASN A 95 14.90 -10.27 11.68
C ASN A 95 13.69 -9.78 12.50
N GLY A 96 12.87 -8.91 11.92
CA GLY A 96 11.71 -8.31 12.57
C GLY A 96 12.02 -7.13 13.50
N GLN A 97 13.29 -6.73 13.63
CA GLN A 97 13.64 -5.51 14.36
C GLN A 97 13.26 -4.26 13.57
N THR A 98 12.93 -3.19 14.28
CA THR A 98 12.54 -1.91 13.67
C THR A 98 13.53 -0.83 14.03
N ILE A 99 13.91 -0.01 13.05
CA ILE A 99 14.72 1.19 13.26
C ILE A 99 14.07 2.39 12.58
N GLY A 100 14.21 3.57 13.19
CA GLY A 100 13.93 4.84 12.54
C GLY A 100 15.17 5.33 11.80
N ILE A 101 15.06 5.54 10.49
CA ILE A 101 16.20 5.96 9.64
C ILE A 101 16.20 7.46 9.33
N ALA A 102 15.05 8.11 9.46
CA ALA A 102 14.90 9.54 9.26
C ALA A 102 13.72 10.08 10.07
N GLY A 103 13.86 11.33 10.53
CA GLY A 103 12.82 12.11 11.20
C GLY A 103 12.97 13.57 10.78
N LEU A 104 11.87 14.22 10.40
CA LEU A 104 11.83 15.65 10.09
C LEU A 104 10.55 16.24 10.67
N LEU A 105 10.70 17.28 11.50
CA LEU A 105 9.62 18.14 11.95
C LEU A 105 9.86 19.53 11.36
N ASN A 106 8.87 20.05 10.65
CA ASN A 106 8.93 21.38 10.06
C ASN A 106 7.75 22.21 10.55
N GLU A 107 8.03 23.31 11.24
CA GLU A 107 7.04 24.27 11.74
C GLU A 107 7.21 25.61 11.03
N ASN A 108 6.12 26.17 10.50
CA ASN A 108 6.08 27.47 9.86
C ASN A 108 5.01 28.35 10.52
N ILE A 109 5.43 29.47 11.11
CA ILE A 109 4.55 30.45 11.73
C ILE A 109 4.63 31.75 10.92
N THR A 110 3.48 32.20 10.42
CA THR A 110 3.32 33.47 9.72
C THR A 110 2.34 34.35 10.51
N ASP A 111 2.82 35.49 11.00
CA ASP A 111 2.00 36.51 11.63
C ASP A 111 2.06 37.78 10.79
N VAL A 112 0.92 38.19 10.23
CA VAL A 112 0.78 39.40 9.42
C VAL A 112 -0.09 40.40 10.16
N VAL A 113 0.50 41.53 10.53
CA VAL A 113 -0.21 42.63 11.18
C VAL A 113 -0.27 43.82 10.23
N GLU A 114 -1.48 44.13 9.77
CA GLU A 114 -1.79 45.33 8.99
C GLU A 114 -2.38 46.36 9.94
N LYS A 115 -1.82 47.56 10.01
CA LYS A 115 -2.31 48.62 10.89
C LYS A 115 -2.35 49.96 10.19
N LEU A 116 -3.32 50.80 10.57
CA LEU A 116 -3.36 52.18 10.11
C LEU A 116 -2.26 53.00 10.83
N PRO A 117 -1.41 53.76 10.10
CA PRO A 117 -0.36 54.55 10.74
C PRO A 117 -0.95 55.58 11.72
N GLY A 118 -0.33 55.71 12.90
CA GLY A 118 -0.81 56.56 13.99
C GLY A 118 -1.89 55.88 14.84
N LEU A 119 -3.09 55.65 14.29
CA LEU A 119 -4.24 55.13 15.06
C LEU A 119 -4.02 53.69 15.56
N GLY A 120 -3.28 52.87 14.82
CA GLY A 120 -2.98 51.49 15.20
C GLY A 120 -2.06 51.35 16.41
N ASP A 121 -1.35 52.40 16.82
CA ASP A 121 -0.40 52.37 17.94
C ASP A 121 -1.00 52.92 19.25
N LEU A 122 -2.24 53.41 19.21
CA LEU A 122 -2.90 53.96 20.40
C LEU A 122 -3.20 52.86 21.43
N PRO A 123 -2.90 53.10 22.73
CA PRO A 123 -3.30 52.19 23.78
C PRO A 123 -4.83 52.11 23.85
N ILE A 124 -5.36 50.94 24.23
CA ILE A 124 -6.80 50.64 24.38
C ILE A 124 -7.57 50.56 23.05
N ILE A 125 -7.50 51.59 22.19
CA ILE A 125 -8.31 51.67 20.96
C ILE A 125 -7.59 51.22 19.69
N GLY A 126 -6.25 51.10 19.69
CA GLY A 126 -5.47 50.73 18.51
C GLY A 126 -5.81 49.34 17.95
N GLN A 127 -6.39 48.44 18.75
CA GLN A 127 -6.87 47.12 18.31
C GLN A 127 -7.98 47.21 17.26
N LEU A 128 -8.81 48.26 17.29
CA LEU A 128 -9.88 48.47 16.30
C LEU A 128 -9.36 48.95 14.94
N PHE A 129 -8.12 49.43 14.89
CA PHE A 129 -7.47 50.00 13.69
C PHE A 129 -6.32 49.12 13.16
N ARG A 130 -6.25 47.86 13.62
CA ARG A 130 -5.35 46.84 13.08
C ARG A 130 -6.09 45.56 12.73
N SER A 131 -5.62 44.90 11.69
CA SER A 131 -5.99 43.54 11.29
C SER A 131 -4.79 42.63 11.52
N GLN A 132 -5.03 41.46 12.10
CA GLN A 132 -3.99 40.46 12.35
C GLN A 132 -4.40 39.15 11.70
N SER A 133 -3.49 38.54 10.95
CA SER A 133 -3.65 37.22 10.35
C SER A 133 -2.54 36.32 10.85
N PHE A 134 -2.90 35.38 11.71
CA PHE A 134 -2.00 34.35 12.22
C PHE A 134 -2.21 33.04 11.45
N ARG A 135 -1.11 32.43 10.99
CA ARG A 135 -1.10 31.10 10.34
C ARG A 135 0.03 30.27 10.93
N LYS A 136 -0.28 29.05 11.38
CA LYS A 136 0.70 28.05 11.81
C LYS A 136 0.53 26.79 10.97
N GLY A 137 1.63 26.29 10.39
CA GLY A 137 1.69 25.04 9.65
C GLY A 137 2.75 24.11 10.26
N GLU A 138 2.44 22.82 10.36
CA GLU A 138 3.32 21.79 10.90
C GLU A 138 3.36 20.60 9.95
N THR A 139 4.53 20.01 9.75
CA THR A 139 4.72 18.84 8.89
C THR A 139 5.72 17.89 9.53
N GLU A 140 5.31 16.63 9.68
CA GLU A 140 6.11 15.57 10.27
C GLU A 140 6.37 14.45 9.25
N LEU A 141 7.60 13.97 9.20
CA LEU A 141 7.98 12.76 8.49
C LEU A 141 8.81 11.87 9.39
N VAL A 142 8.43 10.59 9.47
CA VAL A 142 9.22 9.54 10.11
C VAL A 142 9.30 8.36 9.16
N ILE A 143 10.51 7.85 8.94
CA ILE A 143 10.73 6.67 8.11
C ILE A 143 11.21 5.52 9.01
N LEU A 144 10.37 4.49 9.13
CA LEU A 144 10.60 3.28 9.91
C LEU A 144 10.82 2.09 8.98
N VAL A 145 11.76 1.22 9.35
CA VAL A 145 12.12 0.05 8.55
C VAL A 145 12.13 -1.19 9.42
N THR A 146 11.45 -2.24 8.95
CA THR A 146 11.37 -3.55 9.62
C THR A 146 11.62 -4.67 8.62
N PRO A 147 12.86 -5.17 8.45
CA PRO A 147 13.11 -6.27 7.54
C PRO A 147 12.59 -7.59 8.12
N ARG A 148 12.12 -8.49 7.25
CA ARG A 148 11.68 -9.84 7.64
C ARG A 148 12.20 -10.89 6.67
N LEU A 149 12.77 -11.97 7.19
CA LEU A 149 13.11 -13.16 6.41
C LEU A 149 11.84 -13.96 6.13
N ALA A 150 11.47 -14.07 4.85
CA ALA A 150 10.39 -14.93 4.43
C ALA A 150 10.84 -16.40 4.49
N LYS A 151 10.06 -17.24 5.17
CA LYS A 151 10.27 -18.69 5.19
C LYS A 151 9.32 -19.35 4.20
N PRO A 152 9.76 -20.34 3.41
CA PRO A 152 8.86 -21.11 2.57
C PRO A 152 7.85 -21.85 3.45
N VAL A 153 6.58 -21.79 3.07
CA VAL A 153 5.49 -22.51 3.74
C VAL A 153 5.11 -23.69 2.86
N ARG A 154 4.89 -24.87 3.44
CA ARG A 154 4.42 -26.02 2.67
C ARG A 154 2.93 -25.85 2.43
N LYS A 155 2.47 -26.19 1.21
CA LYS A 155 1.04 -26.09 0.84
C LYS A 155 0.11 -26.88 1.79
N GLN A 156 0.62 -27.96 2.39
CA GLN A 156 -0.09 -28.82 3.35
C GLN A 156 -0.36 -28.14 4.70
N ASP A 157 0.44 -27.12 5.04
CA ASP A 157 0.37 -26.41 6.32
C ASP A 157 -0.49 -25.12 6.22
N ILE A 158 -1.03 -24.82 5.04
CA ILE A 158 -1.87 -23.65 4.79
C ILE A 158 -3.33 -24.08 4.79
N THR A 159 -4.09 -23.66 5.79
CA THR A 159 -5.56 -23.73 5.76
C THR A 159 -6.09 -22.54 4.98
N LEU A 160 -6.74 -22.79 3.84
CA LEU A 160 -7.43 -21.76 3.09
C LEU A 160 -8.74 -21.39 3.77
N PRO A 161 -9.22 -20.14 3.65
CA PRO A 161 -10.54 -19.74 4.14
C PRO A 161 -11.68 -20.62 3.59
N THR A 162 -11.45 -21.28 2.45
CA THR A 162 -12.39 -22.18 1.77
C THR A 162 -12.34 -23.62 2.27
N ASP A 163 -11.30 -24.05 2.99
CA ASP A 163 -11.10 -25.47 3.34
C ASP A 163 -12.16 -26.01 4.32
N ASN A 164 -12.82 -25.12 5.07
CA ASN A 164 -13.84 -25.46 6.07
C ASN A 164 -15.26 -25.03 5.65
N PHE A 165 -15.45 -24.67 4.38
CA PHE A 165 -16.76 -24.31 3.87
C PHE A 165 -17.57 -25.58 3.60
N VAL A 166 -18.72 -25.71 4.27
CA VAL A 166 -19.66 -26.80 4.05
C VAL A 166 -20.91 -26.23 3.37
N GLU A 167 -21.18 -26.66 2.15
CA GLU A 167 -22.42 -26.34 1.44
C GLU A 167 -23.60 -27.06 2.09
N PRO A 168 -24.71 -26.37 2.42
CA PRO A 168 -25.92 -27.00 2.89
C PRO A 168 -26.52 -27.92 1.81
N ASN A 169 -27.01 -29.09 2.20
CA ASN A 169 -27.78 -29.93 1.27
C ASN A 169 -29.13 -29.27 0.94
N ASP A 170 -29.67 -29.50 -0.27
CA ASP A 170 -30.91 -28.86 -0.77
C ASP A 170 -32.09 -28.95 0.21
N TRP A 171 -32.29 -30.11 0.84
CA TRP A 171 -33.33 -30.31 1.86
C TRP A 171 -33.11 -29.44 3.10
N GLU A 172 -31.85 -29.30 3.56
CA GLU A 172 -31.52 -28.50 4.74
C GLU A 172 -31.66 -27.00 4.45
N TYR A 173 -31.33 -26.59 3.22
CA TYR A 173 -31.48 -25.21 2.77
C TYR A 173 -32.94 -24.83 2.61
N TYR A 174 -33.70 -25.58 1.79
CA TYR A 174 -35.07 -25.21 1.43
C TYR A 174 -36.10 -25.52 2.53
N LEU A 175 -35.89 -26.57 3.32
CA LEU A 175 -36.89 -27.04 4.27
C LEU A 175 -36.56 -26.72 5.73
N LEU A 176 -35.27 -26.70 6.09
CA LEU A 176 -34.80 -26.36 7.44
C LEU A 176 -34.24 -24.93 7.55
N GLY A 177 -34.14 -24.19 6.43
CA GLY A 177 -33.63 -22.81 6.41
C GLY A 177 -32.17 -22.67 6.83
N ARG A 178 -31.38 -23.76 6.78
CA ARG A 178 -29.98 -23.75 7.19
C ARG A 178 -29.12 -23.10 6.10
N MET A 179 -28.35 -22.10 6.49
CA MET A 179 -27.36 -21.45 5.63
C MET A 179 -26.00 -22.14 5.76
N SER A 180 -25.06 -21.81 4.86
CA SER A 180 -23.71 -22.37 4.89
C SER A 180 -23.02 -22.11 6.23
N GLU A 181 -22.46 -23.16 6.82
CA GLU A 181 -21.74 -23.09 8.08
C GLU A 181 -20.25 -23.34 7.86
N LEU A 182 -19.41 -22.65 8.63
CA LEU A 182 -17.98 -22.94 8.70
C LEU A 182 -17.77 -24.01 9.77
N LYS A 183 -17.33 -25.21 9.37
CA LYS A 183 -17.05 -26.29 10.34
C LYS A 183 -15.86 -25.91 11.21
N ARG A 184 -16.05 -25.79 12.53
CA ARG A 184 -14.97 -25.47 13.49
C ARG A 184 -14.01 -26.67 13.58
N ASN A 185 -12.72 -26.41 13.44
CA ASN A 185 -11.64 -27.40 13.50
C ASN A 185 -11.72 -28.27 14.78
N GLU A 186 -11.99 -29.56 14.62
CA GLU A 186 -11.57 -30.58 15.60
C GLU A 186 -10.12 -30.98 15.26
N PRO A 187 -9.18 -31.00 16.21
CA PRO A 187 -7.83 -31.48 15.95
C PRO A 187 -7.89 -32.96 15.54
N ALA A 188 -7.32 -33.28 14.38
CA ALA A 188 -7.26 -34.64 13.86
C ALA A 188 -6.52 -35.56 14.85
N GLU A 189 -7.27 -36.44 15.52
CA GLU A 189 -6.71 -37.52 16.32
C GLU A 189 -6.18 -38.59 15.36
N ASN A 190 -4.85 -38.69 15.27
CA ASN A 190 -4.15 -39.67 14.42
C ASN A 190 -4.49 -41.11 14.85
N SER A 191 -5.56 -41.67 14.32
CA SER A 191 -5.90 -43.09 14.47
C SER A 191 -5.28 -43.91 13.34
N TYR A 192 -3.98 -44.22 13.46
CA TYR A 192 -3.40 -45.30 12.67
C TYR A 192 -3.91 -46.64 13.22
N THR A 193 -4.96 -47.18 12.63
CA THR A 193 -5.27 -48.61 12.75
C THR A 193 -4.81 -49.31 11.48
N GLN A 194 -3.59 -49.85 11.52
CA GLN A 194 -3.20 -50.93 10.61
C GLN A 194 -4.08 -52.14 10.94
N THR A 195 -4.90 -52.59 10.00
CA THR A 195 -5.42 -53.95 10.04
C THR A 195 -5.13 -54.62 8.72
N SER A 196 -4.06 -55.40 8.72
CA SER A 196 -3.78 -56.49 7.81
C SER A 196 -4.90 -57.53 7.94
N ASN A 197 -5.59 -57.89 6.85
CA ASN A 197 -5.62 -59.27 6.38
C ASN A 197 -6.50 -59.49 5.14
N SER A 198 -5.98 -60.42 4.34
CA SER A 198 -6.49 -61.12 3.18
C SER A 198 -7.87 -61.77 3.35
N SER A 199 -8.71 -61.65 2.31
CA SER A 199 -9.51 -62.78 1.78
C SER A 199 -10.23 -62.37 0.49
N ASN A 200 -10.02 -63.18 -0.56
CA ASN A 200 -10.77 -63.18 -1.81
C ASN A 200 -12.28 -63.37 -1.58
N TYR A 201 -13.12 -62.61 -2.29
CA TYR A 201 -14.42 -63.06 -2.77
C TYR A 201 -14.83 -62.28 -4.02
N SER A 202 -15.08 -63.00 -5.10
CA SER A 202 -15.54 -62.51 -6.40
C SER A 202 -17.01 -62.87 -6.59
N ILE A 203 -17.91 -61.91 -6.83
CA ILE A 203 -19.22 -62.13 -7.50
C ILE A 203 -19.58 -60.91 -8.37
N ALA A 204 -20.14 -61.24 -9.55
CA ALA A 204 -20.40 -60.53 -10.80
C ALA A 204 -21.29 -59.25 -10.78
N PRO A 205 -21.32 -58.47 -11.90
CA PRO A 205 -22.16 -57.29 -12.06
C PRO A 205 -23.59 -57.63 -12.49
N LYS A 206 -24.56 -56.81 -12.10
CA LYS A 206 -25.95 -56.82 -12.58
C LYS A 206 -26.30 -55.36 -12.95
N ALA A 207 -26.23 -54.95 -14.22
CA ALA A 207 -27.27 -55.04 -15.26
C ALA A 207 -28.61 -54.44 -14.79
N GLY A 208 -28.90 -53.16 -15.10
CA GLY A 208 -29.77 -52.71 -16.23
C GLY A 208 -31.15 -52.31 -15.66
N SER A 209 -31.94 -51.33 -16.13
CA SER A 209 -32.08 -50.68 -17.44
C SER A 209 -33.00 -49.43 -17.39
N GLU A 210 -32.66 -48.42 -18.21
CA GLU A 210 -33.51 -47.53 -19.05
C GLU A 210 -34.52 -46.52 -18.44
N GLY A 211 -34.78 -45.34 -19.03
CA GLY A 211 -34.62 -44.91 -20.44
C GLY A 211 -34.33 -43.40 -20.60
N ARG A 212 -33.60 -42.99 -21.65
CA ARG A 212 -34.05 -42.59 -23.02
C ARG A 212 -34.82 -41.27 -23.08
N PHE A 213 -34.15 -40.19 -23.52
CA PHE A 213 -34.60 -39.30 -24.59
C PHE A 213 -33.38 -38.77 -25.34
N GLY A 214 -33.46 -38.78 -26.68
CA GLY A 214 -32.42 -38.26 -27.56
C GLY A 214 -32.96 -37.12 -28.42
N HIS A 215 -32.06 -36.47 -29.15
CA HIS A 215 -32.29 -35.89 -30.47
C HIS A 215 -30.96 -35.89 -31.25
N GLN A 216 -30.98 -36.48 -32.45
CA GLN A 216 -30.11 -36.12 -33.59
C GLN A 216 -30.79 -34.90 -34.27
N LEU A 217 -30.12 -33.94 -34.88
CA LEU A 217 -28.93 -33.97 -35.75
C LEU A 217 -27.87 -32.96 -35.29
#